data_AF-A0A938TZL9-F1
#
_entry.id   AF-A0A938TZL9-F1
#
_cell.length_a   1.000
_cell.length_b   1.000
_cell.length_c   1.000
_cell.angle_alpha   90.00
_cell.angle_beta   90.00
_cell.angle_gamma   90.00
#
_symmetry.space_group_name_H-M   'P 1'
#
loop_
_entity.id
_entity.type
_entity.pdbx_description
1 polymer ?
#
loop_
_entity_poly.entity_id
_entity_poly.type
_entity_poly.pdbx_seq_one_letter_code
_entity_poly.pdbx_strand_id
1 'polypeptide(L)'
;MIEPAAGLLRLALGLGAIFLVGYGFPAPTLPARERTRLEGVALSFGMGAVFITLWMLALALMGLPFSLPLILTPLLVLSGVILVIKRWLGKGRGRRSPTFIKTENRKPKTENPLWDWLFIALLALVILFAVLRAIFYPMWAWDEIATWGCKARVFFDSRRLDLSCIDAHNYYPNLVPLLLTYLYLCLGQVNDHLVKAVFPLWGTMLLVLLCSLLRRLGLNRTQALGTAAFFALNGTVFIVHLQLAYADLALAYFALGAAGLVYLWLKDQAPRGSLAVAAVFAAGMAWCKYEGPPLAGTVLLAAALSLVWLRPPGLGGRLLKLAIPASGLVAGYLPWKIYLIKHQIESGSDHVLNFYPGQFFKSLLFLPEGLFNPFHFGVLWPAAILALALCGRRLYNSPVIFLALFLAGNLVAIVLGYALAPTSAAEFPFYVRATLDRLLLHLTPVAALMIGEGLKEVN
;
A
#
# COMPACT_ATOMS: atom_id res chain seq x y z
N MET A 1 -2.73 21.59 -29.72
CA MET A 1 -3.68 21.49 -28.58
C MET A 1 -4.47 20.17 -28.54
N ILE A 2 -4.74 19.51 -29.67
CA ILE A 2 -5.52 18.25 -29.70
C ILE A 2 -4.75 17.07 -29.08
N GLU A 3 -3.44 16.96 -29.33
CA GLU A 3 -2.63 15.83 -28.83
C GLU A 3 -2.52 15.75 -27.28
N PRO A 4 -2.28 16.85 -26.54
CA PRO A 4 -2.29 16.80 -25.07
C PRO A 4 -3.64 16.36 -24.49
N ALA A 5 -4.75 16.85 -25.05
CA ALA A 5 -6.09 16.48 -24.60
C ALA A 5 -6.38 14.99 -24.83
N ALA A 6 -5.97 14.45 -25.98
CA ALA A 6 -6.10 13.03 -26.27
C ALA A 6 -5.25 12.18 -25.31
N GLY A 7 -4.03 12.60 -24.99
CA GLY A 7 -3.16 11.94 -24.00
C GLY A 7 -3.78 11.88 -22.61
N LEU A 8 -4.35 12.99 -22.13
CA LEU A 8 -5.05 13.05 -20.84
C LEU A 8 -6.29 12.15 -20.80
N LEU A 9 -7.09 12.14 -21.88
CA LEU A 9 -8.25 11.25 -21.97
C LEU A 9 -7.83 9.78 -21.94
N ARG A 10 -6.80 9.40 -22.70
CA ARG A 10 -6.25 8.03 -22.71
C ARG A 10 -5.75 7.61 -21.33
N LEU A 11 -5.03 8.50 -20.62
CA LEU A 11 -4.59 8.26 -19.24
C LEU A 11 -5.79 8.06 -18.32
N ALA A 12 -6.79 8.93 -18.39
CA ALA A 12 -7.99 8.85 -17.56
C ALA A 12 -8.77 7.55 -17.79
N LEU A 13 -8.90 7.09 -19.05
CA LEU A 13 -9.51 5.80 -19.39
C LEU A 13 -8.67 4.63 -18.85
N GLY A 14 -7.35 4.68 -18.99
CA GLY A 14 -6.44 3.67 -18.47
C GLY A 14 -6.53 3.53 -16.94
N LEU A 15 -6.54 4.66 -16.23
CA LEU A 15 -6.77 4.71 -14.79
C LEU A 15 -8.18 4.22 -14.42
N GLY A 16 -9.21 4.64 -15.17
CA GLY A 16 -10.59 4.19 -14.99
C GLY A 16 -10.73 2.67 -15.07
N ALA A 17 -10.04 2.02 -16.00
CA ALA A 17 -10.03 0.57 -16.11
C ALA A 17 -9.40 -0.11 -14.89
N ILE A 18 -8.34 0.46 -14.30
CA ILE A 18 -7.78 -0.02 -13.01
C ILE A 18 -8.86 -0.03 -11.94
N PHE A 19 -9.58 1.09 -11.76
CA PHE A 19 -10.66 1.18 -10.78
C PHE A 19 -11.80 0.19 -11.07
N LEU A 20 -12.19 0.01 -12.32
CA LEU A 20 -13.27 -0.90 -12.70
C LEU A 20 -12.91 -2.37 -12.42
N VAL A 21 -11.70 -2.80 -12.80
CA VAL A 21 -11.19 -4.14 -12.49
C VAL A 21 -11.16 -4.34 -10.97
N GLY A 22 -10.53 -3.43 -10.24
CA GLY A 22 -10.43 -3.55 -8.79
C GLY A 22 -11.76 -3.37 -8.04
N TYR A 23 -12.80 -2.78 -8.64
CA TYR A 23 -14.14 -2.73 -8.06
C TYR A 23 -14.91 -4.04 -8.27
N GLY A 24 -14.75 -4.67 -9.44
CA GLY A 24 -15.48 -5.87 -9.85
C GLY A 24 -15.10 -7.11 -9.03
N PHE A 25 -13.81 -7.43 -8.98
CA PHE A 25 -13.29 -8.63 -8.31
C PHE A 25 -13.64 -8.78 -6.82
N PRO A 26 -13.54 -7.75 -5.96
CA PRO A 26 -13.92 -7.86 -4.54
C PRO A 26 -15.41 -7.68 -4.30
N ALA A 27 -16.22 -7.33 -5.32
CA ALA A 27 -17.64 -7.10 -5.13
C ALA A 27 -18.37 -8.28 -4.45
N PRO A 28 -18.05 -9.56 -4.70
CA PRO A 28 -18.68 -10.68 -4.01
C PRO A 28 -18.36 -10.74 -2.52
N THR A 29 -17.15 -10.35 -2.12
CA THR A 29 -16.67 -10.51 -0.74
C THR A 29 -16.98 -9.29 0.11
N LEU A 30 -16.93 -8.08 -0.46
CA LEU A 30 -17.14 -6.81 0.24
C LEU A 30 -18.50 -6.18 -0.14
N PRO A 31 -19.53 -6.27 0.70
CA PRO A 31 -20.84 -5.68 0.40
C PRO A 31 -20.74 -4.17 0.22
N ALA A 32 -21.35 -3.64 -0.84
CA ALA A 32 -21.29 -2.21 -1.16
C ALA A 32 -21.92 -1.32 -0.07
N ARG A 33 -22.82 -1.88 0.74
CA ARG A 33 -23.46 -1.18 1.87
C ARG A 33 -22.56 -1.04 3.08
N GLU A 34 -21.55 -1.88 3.21
CA GLU A 34 -20.68 -1.89 4.39
C GLU A 34 -19.49 -0.95 4.21
N ARG A 35 -19.21 -0.47 2.99
CA ARG A 35 -18.10 0.43 2.68
C ARG A 35 -18.58 1.83 2.32
N THR A 36 -17.79 2.84 2.66
CA THR A 36 -18.01 4.19 2.14
C THR A 36 -17.63 4.23 0.65
N ARG A 37 -18.14 5.21 -0.11
CA ARG A 37 -17.77 5.35 -1.54
C ARG A 37 -16.27 5.60 -1.69
N LEU A 38 -15.70 6.46 -0.85
CA LEU A 38 -14.28 6.82 -0.88
C LEU A 38 -13.38 5.63 -0.53
N GLU A 39 -13.73 4.87 0.50
CA GLU A 39 -13.05 3.62 0.83
C GLU A 39 -13.13 2.62 -0.34
N GLY A 40 -14.31 2.50 -0.97
CA GLY A 40 -14.49 1.67 -2.14
C GLY A 40 -13.56 2.06 -3.29
N VAL A 41 -13.43 3.37 -3.57
CA VAL A 41 -12.52 3.91 -4.60
C VAL A 41 -11.07 3.59 -4.26
N ALA A 42 -10.62 3.92 -3.04
CA ALA A 42 -9.25 3.66 -2.61
C ALA A 42 -8.91 2.17 -2.75
N LEU A 43 -9.70 1.29 -2.13
CA LEU A 43 -9.49 -0.15 -2.20
C LEU A 43 -9.46 -0.67 -3.65
N SER A 44 -10.36 -0.17 -4.51
CA SER A 44 -10.44 -0.60 -5.91
C SER A 44 -9.18 -0.24 -6.70
N PHE A 45 -8.57 0.91 -6.45
CA PHE A 45 -7.33 1.28 -7.14
C PHE A 45 -6.22 0.24 -6.92
N GLY A 46 -5.92 -0.06 -5.65
CA GLY A 46 -4.86 -1.01 -5.30
C GLY A 46 -5.13 -2.42 -5.83
N MET A 47 -6.36 -2.91 -5.69
CA MET A 47 -6.73 -4.24 -6.19
C MET A 47 -6.66 -4.31 -7.72
N GLY A 48 -7.10 -3.25 -8.42
CA GLY A 48 -7.00 -3.17 -9.87
C GLY A 48 -5.56 -3.22 -10.36
N ALA A 49 -4.66 -2.49 -9.69
CA ALA A 49 -3.23 -2.48 -10.03
C ALA A 49 -2.62 -3.87 -9.84
N VAL A 50 -2.94 -4.57 -8.74
CA VAL A 50 -2.49 -5.95 -8.50
C VAL A 50 -3.00 -6.90 -9.58
N PHE A 51 -4.31 -6.88 -9.87
CA PHE A 51 -4.88 -7.81 -10.86
C PHE A 51 -4.37 -7.58 -12.28
N ILE A 52 -4.26 -6.32 -12.72
CA ILE A 52 -3.73 -5.99 -14.05
C ILE A 52 -2.27 -6.44 -14.18
N THR A 53 -1.43 -6.13 -13.18
CA THR A 53 0.01 -6.42 -13.29
C THR A 53 0.34 -7.91 -13.09
N LEU A 54 -0.39 -8.62 -12.23
CA LEU A 54 -0.28 -10.09 -12.15
C LEU A 54 -0.79 -10.77 -13.42
N TRP A 55 -1.84 -10.22 -14.06
CA TRP A 55 -2.29 -10.73 -15.36
C TRP A 55 -1.25 -10.51 -16.45
N MET A 56 -0.58 -9.35 -16.46
CA MET A 56 0.55 -9.12 -17.37
C MET A 56 1.71 -10.09 -17.12
N LEU A 57 2.02 -10.43 -15.85
CA LEU A 57 2.99 -11.49 -15.55
C LEU A 57 2.53 -12.85 -16.10
N ALA A 58 1.25 -13.19 -16.00
CA ALA A 58 0.70 -14.41 -16.58
C ALA A 58 0.85 -14.42 -18.11
N LEU A 59 0.56 -13.30 -18.79
CA LEU A 59 0.80 -13.15 -20.23
C LEU A 59 2.28 -13.39 -20.59
N ALA A 60 3.21 -12.85 -19.80
CA ALA A 60 4.65 -13.06 -19.99
C ALA A 60 5.05 -14.54 -19.80
N LEU A 61 4.52 -15.21 -18.78
CA LEU A 61 4.75 -16.65 -18.56
C LEU A 61 4.24 -17.52 -19.71
N MET A 62 3.15 -17.09 -20.37
CA MET A 62 2.58 -17.70 -21.57
C MET A 62 3.29 -17.29 -22.87
N GLY A 63 4.27 -16.39 -22.82
CA GLY A 63 4.98 -15.88 -24.01
C GLY A 63 4.14 -14.97 -24.91
N LEU A 64 3.01 -14.44 -24.41
CA LEU A 64 2.11 -13.57 -25.16
C LEU A 64 2.58 -12.10 -25.09
N PRO A 65 2.51 -11.34 -26.20
CA PRO A 65 2.88 -9.95 -26.21
C PRO A 65 1.84 -9.09 -25.46
N PHE A 66 2.32 -8.01 -24.83
CA PHE A 66 1.51 -7.01 -24.17
C PHE A 66 0.75 -6.17 -25.19
N SER A 67 -0.57 -6.27 -25.16
CA SER A 67 -1.47 -5.40 -25.90
C SER A 67 -2.67 -5.04 -25.03
N LEU A 68 -3.25 -3.85 -25.22
CA LEU A 68 -4.41 -3.42 -24.43
C LEU A 68 -5.58 -4.42 -24.50
N PRO A 69 -5.94 -5.00 -25.67
CA PRO A 69 -7.01 -5.99 -25.72
C PRO A 69 -6.73 -7.24 -24.88
N LEU A 70 -5.50 -7.77 -24.92
CA LEU A 70 -5.12 -8.96 -24.14
C LEU A 70 -5.04 -8.66 -22.63
N ILE A 71 -4.63 -7.45 -22.25
CA ILE A 71 -4.54 -7.05 -20.85
C ILE A 71 -5.93 -6.76 -20.27
N LEU A 72 -6.75 -5.95 -20.95
CA LEU A 72 -7.98 -5.41 -20.37
C LEU A 72 -9.22 -6.27 -20.61
N THR A 73 -9.38 -6.86 -21.80
CA THR A 73 -10.63 -7.54 -22.16
C THR A 73 -10.97 -8.68 -21.19
N PRO A 74 -10.05 -9.62 -20.86
CA PRO A 74 -10.37 -10.71 -19.94
C PRO A 74 -10.77 -10.20 -18.55
N LEU A 75 -10.06 -9.20 -18.03
CA LEU A 75 -10.28 -8.65 -16.69
C LEU A 75 -11.57 -7.83 -16.60
N LEU A 76 -11.88 -7.02 -17.62
CA LEU A 76 -13.11 -6.23 -17.66
C LEU A 76 -14.35 -7.10 -17.89
N VAL A 77 -14.26 -8.11 -18.77
CA VAL A 77 -15.35 -9.09 -18.98
C VAL A 77 -15.61 -9.84 -17.69
N LEU A 78 -14.57 -10.37 -17.04
CA LEU A 78 -14.74 -11.09 -15.78
C LEU A 78 -15.32 -10.18 -14.68
N SER A 79 -14.84 -8.95 -14.56
CA SER A 79 -15.39 -7.96 -13.62
C SER A 79 -16.87 -7.67 -13.91
N GLY A 80 -17.24 -7.50 -15.18
CA GLY A 80 -18.62 -7.28 -15.61
C GLY A 80 -19.52 -8.47 -15.27
N VAL A 81 -19.08 -9.69 -15.59
CA VAL A 81 -19.79 -10.94 -15.29
C VAL A 81 -20.01 -11.09 -13.79
N ILE A 82 -18.99 -10.85 -12.96
CA ILE A 82 -19.09 -10.90 -11.49
C ILE A 82 -20.15 -9.91 -10.98
N LEU A 83 -20.15 -8.67 -11.50
CA LEU A 83 -21.11 -7.65 -11.10
C LEU A 83 -22.54 -7.99 -11.54
N VAL A 84 -22.73 -8.57 -12.72
CA VAL A 84 -24.02 -9.04 -13.23
C VAL A 84 -24.55 -10.19 -12.38
N ILE A 85 -23.72 -11.22 -12.14
CA ILE A 85 -24.08 -12.37 -11.29
C ILE A 85 -24.48 -11.90 -9.89
N LYS A 86 -23.70 -11.00 -9.29
CA LYS A 86 -24.01 -10.42 -7.98
C LYS A 86 -25.36 -9.69 -7.98
N ARG A 87 -25.64 -8.90 -9.02
CA ARG A 87 -26.92 -8.18 -9.15
C ARG A 87 -28.09 -9.13 -9.33
N TRP A 88 -27.91 -10.23 -10.05
CA TRP A 88 -28.94 -11.22 -10.31
C TRP A 88 -29.25 -12.06 -9.06
N LEU A 89 -28.22 -12.65 -8.43
CA LEU A 89 -28.35 -13.41 -7.18
C LEU A 89 -28.84 -12.55 -6.00
N GLY A 90 -28.52 -11.25 -6.01
CA GLY A 90 -28.94 -10.31 -4.98
C GLY A 90 -30.42 -9.93 -5.00
N LYS A 91 -31.15 -10.16 -6.11
CA LYS A 91 -32.58 -9.82 -6.21
C LYS A 91 -33.50 -10.80 -5.46
N GLY A 92 -33.08 -12.05 -5.25
CA GLY A 92 -33.92 -13.11 -4.67
C GLY A 92 -33.78 -13.30 -3.15
N ARG A 93 -32.68 -12.85 -2.53
CA ARG A 93 -32.55 -12.90 -1.07
C ARG A 93 -33.32 -11.74 -0.46
N GLY A 94 -34.54 -12.05 -0.01
CA GLY A 94 -35.42 -11.16 0.72
C GLY A 94 -34.64 -10.26 1.69
N ARG A 95 -34.99 -8.98 1.64
CA ARG A 95 -34.33 -7.81 2.23
C ARG A 95 -34.29 -7.81 3.77
N ARG A 96 -34.09 -8.97 4.41
CA ARG A 96 -33.70 -9.06 5.82
C ARG A 96 -32.27 -8.57 5.90
N SER A 97 -32.11 -7.25 5.89
CA SER A 97 -30.90 -6.63 6.41
C SER A 97 -30.67 -7.29 7.76
N PRO A 98 -29.56 -8.03 7.97
CA PRO A 98 -29.15 -8.24 9.35
C PRO A 98 -29.16 -6.85 9.96
N THR A 99 -29.79 -6.73 11.13
CA THR A 99 -29.72 -5.55 11.98
C THR A 99 -28.25 -5.37 12.28
N PHE A 100 -27.53 -4.79 11.31
CA PHE A 100 -26.25 -4.16 11.54
C PHE A 100 -26.58 -3.28 12.71
N ILE A 101 -25.88 -3.53 13.82
CA ILE A 101 -25.87 -2.60 14.94
C ILE A 101 -25.62 -1.28 14.25
N LYS A 102 -26.69 -0.49 14.08
CA LYS A 102 -26.58 0.91 13.75
C LYS A 102 -25.73 1.33 14.93
N THR A 103 -24.43 1.48 14.71
CA THR A 103 -23.62 2.35 15.55
C THR A 103 -24.52 3.53 15.71
N GLU A 104 -25.11 3.65 16.90
CA GLU A 104 -26.23 4.55 17.11
C GLU A 104 -25.81 5.85 16.47
N ASN A 105 -26.70 6.41 15.65
CA ASN A 105 -26.57 7.77 15.18
C ASN A 105 -26.57 8.66 16.43
N ARG A 106 -25.51 8.62 17.24
CA ARG A 106 -25.07 9.74 18.05
C ARG A 106 -24.90 10.81 17.02
N LYS A 107 -25.91 11.68 16.94
CA LYS A 107 -25.84 12.93 16.20
C LYS A 107 -24.44 13.46 16.49
N PRO A 108 -23.55 13.57 15.48
CA PRO A 108 -22.20 14.00 15.75
C PRO A 108 -22.31 15.32 16.50
N LYS A 109 -21.66 15.41 17.68
CA LYS A 109 -21.41 16.68 18.37
C LYS A 109 -20.98 17.65 17.27
N THR A 110 -21.72 18.75 17.13
CA THR A 110 -21.62 19.76 16.06
C THR A 110 -20.22 19.78 15.44
N GLU A 111 -20.08 19.12 14.29
CA GLU A 111 -18.83 19.11 13.54
C GLU A 111 -18.51 20.57 13.19
N ASN A 112 -17.29 21.03 13.46
CA ASN A 112 -16.88 22.37 13.11
C ASN A 112 -16.44 22.36 11.63
N PRO A 113 -17.29 22.83 10.70
CA PRO A 113 -17.04 22.67 9.27
C PRO A 113 -15.78 23.43 8.83
N LEU A 114 -15.34 24.45 9.57
CA LEU A 114 -14.17 25.25 9.24
C LEU A 114 -12.89 24.40 9.23
N TRP A 115 -12.70 23.55 10.25
CA TRP A 115 -11.53 22.69 10.34
C TRP A 115 -11.52 21.61 9.27
N ASP A 116 -12.68 21.03 8.94
CA ASP A 116 -12.81 20.09 7.84
C ASP A 116 -12.35 20.71 6.52
N TRP A 117 -12.81 21.92 6.21
CA TRP A 117 -12.41 22.65 5.00
C TRP A 117 -10.93 23.01 5.00
N LEU A 118 -10.37 23.42 6.15
CA LEU A 118 -8.94 23.68 6.27
C LEU A 118 -8.12 22.43 5.96
N PHE A 119 -8.43 21.29 6.58
CA PHE A 119 -7.68 20.05 6.34
C PHE A 119 -7.85 19.54 4.91
N ILE A 120 -9.05 19.65 4.32
CA ILE A 120 -9.27 19.32 2.91
C ILE A 120 -8.44 20.23 2.01
N ALA A 121 -8.40 21.55 2.27
CA ALA A 121 -7.62 22.50 1.48
C ALA A 121 -6.11 22.21 1.56
N LEU A 122 -5.61 21.93 2.76
CA LEU A 122 -4.21 21.55 2.99
C LEU A 122 -3.82 20.27 2.24
N LEU A 123 -4.66 19.22 2.35
CA LEU A 123 -4.45 17.98 1.62
C LEU A 123 -4.52 18.20 0.10
N ALA A 124 -5.49 18.98 -0.38
CA ALA A 124 -5.63 19.32 -1.79
C ALA A 124 -4.41 20.09 -2.31
N LEU A 125 -3.83 21.01 -1.52
CA LEU A 125 -2.64 21.76 -1.88
C LEU A 125 -1.41 20.86 -2.03
N VAL A 126 -1.20 19.92 -1.09
CA VAL A 126 -0.09 18.95 -1.16
C VAL A 126 -0.22 18.05 -2.39
N ILE A 127 -1.43 17.55 -2.66
CA ILE A 127 -1.66 16.69 -3.82
C ILE A 127 -1.56 17.47 -5.12
N LEU A 128 -2.06 18.71 -5.18
CA LEU A 128 -1.87 19.59 -6.33
C LEU A 128 -0.39 19.83 -6.59
N PHE A 129 0.39 20.17 -5.56
CA PHE A 129 1.83 20.33 -5.68
C PHE A 129 2.50 19.07 -6.24
N ALA A 130 2.17 17.90 -5.70
CA ALA A 130 2.73 16.63 -6.18
C ALA A 130 2.33 16.30 -7.62
N VAL A 131 1.07 16.57 -8.01
CA VAL A 131 0.59 16.40 -9.39
C VAL A 131 1.32 17.33 -10.35
N LEU A 132 1.45 18.62 -10.02
CA LEU A 132 2.18 19.58 -10.84
C LEU A 132 3.64 19.16 -10.99
N ARG A 133 4.28 18.73 -9.90
CA ARG A 133 5.66 18.23 -9.94
C ARG A 133 5.81 16.95 -10.78
N ALA A 134 4.89 16.00 -10.63
CA ALA A 134 4.90 14.76 -11.41
C ALA A 134 4.71 15.02 -12.92
N ILE A 135 3.82 15.95 -13.28
CA ILE A 135 3.53 16.28 -14.68
C ILE A 135 4.62 17.15 -15.30
N PHE A 136 5.14 18.15 -14.59
CA PHE A 136 6.13 19.07 -15.16
C PHE A 136 7.56 18.51 -15.20
N TYR A 137 7.89 17.52 -14.37
CA TYR A 137 9.23 16.94 -14.32
C TYR A 137 9.21 15.46 -14.72
N PRO A 138 10.06 15.04 -15.67
CA PRO A 138 10.17 13.65 -16.08
C PRO A 138 10.72 12.78 -14.93
N MET A 139 10.87 11.48 -15.15
CA MET A 139 11.62 10.63 -14.20
C MET A 139 13.05 11.17 -14.12
N TRP A 140 13.51 11.48 -12.91
CA TRP A 140 14.78 12.18 -12.69
C TRP A 140 15.59 11.59 -11.55
N ALA A 141 14.94 10.99 -10.56
CA ALA A 141 15.67 10.37 -9.46
C ALA A 141 16.32 9.08 -9.93
N TRP A 142 17.53 8.79 -9.42
CA TRP A 142 18.35 7.68 -9.87
C TRP A 142 17.59 6.34 -9.87
N ASP A 143 16.91 6.02 -8.77
CA ASP A 143 16.16 4.76 -8.65
C ASP A 143 14.95 4.71 -9.60
N GLU A 144 14.26 5.84 -9.83
CA GLU A 144 13.17 5.93 -10.81
C GLU A 144 13.65 5.54 -12.19
N ILE A 145 14.81 6.06 -12.60
CA ILE A 145 15.34 5.83 -13.94
C ILE A 145 15.89 4.40 -14.02
N ALA A 146 16.83 4.06 -13.15
CA ALA A 146 17.62 2.84 -13.24
C ALA A 146 16.79 1.57 -12.98
N THR A 147 15.89 1.61 -12.00
CA THR A 147 15.19 0.41 -11.52
C THR A 147 13.79 0.28 -12.11
N TRP A 148 13.02 1.37 -12.14
CA TRP A 148 11.57 1.30 -12.36
C TRP A 148 11.15 1.73 -13.76
N GLY A 149 11.60 2.90 -14.19
CA GLY A 149 11.30 3.55 -15.45
C GLY A 149 11.99 2.88 -16.63
N CYS A 150 13.27 2.51 -16.51
CA CYS A 150 13.99 1.75 -17.53
C CYS A 150 13.26 0.44 -17.85
N LYS A 151 12.91 -0.36 -16.83
CA LYS A 151 12.09 -1.58 -17.00
C LYS A 151 10.79 -1.30 -17.73
N ALA A 152 10.04 -0.28 -17.31
CA ALA A 152 8.76 0.06 -17.92
C ALA A 152 8.88 0.42 -19.41
N ARG A 153 9.95 1.14 -19.80
CA ARG A 153 10.23 1.49 -21.20
C ARG A 153 10.61 0.26 -22.02
N VAL A 154 11.53 -0.56 -21.50
CA VAL A 154 11.93 -1.83 -22.14
C VAL A 154 10.73 -2.76 -22.34
N PHE A 155 9.85 -2.87 -21.34
CA PHE A 155 8.64 -3.70 -21.45
C PHE A 155 7.62 -3.14 -22.45
N PHE A 156 7.54 -1.82 -22.59
CA PHE A 156 6.69 -1.16 -23.58
C PHE A 156 7.21 -1.38 -25.00
N ASP A 157 8.51 -1.22 -25.23
CA ASP A 157 9.14 -1.35 -26.54
C ASP A 157 9.18 -2.80 -27.01
N SER A 158 9.60 -3.72 -26.14
CA SER A 158 9.61 -5.17 -26.42
C SER A 158 8.22 -5.81 -26.44
N ARG A 159 7.22 -5.13 -25.88
CA ARG A 159 5.88 -5.66 -25.61
C ARG A 159 5.90 -6.94 -24.77
N ARG A 160 6.91 -7.16 -23.93
CA ARG A 160 7.09 -8.37 -23.11
C ARG A 160 7.77 -8.00 -21.79
N LEU A 161 7.87 -8.95 -20.86
CA LEU A 161 8.67 -8.78 -19.65
C LEU A 161 10.13 -9.12 -19.98
N ASP A 162 10.83 -8.19 -20.64
CA ASP A 162 12.22 -8.36 -21.05
C ASP A 162 13.19 -7.71 -20.04
N LEU A 163 14.04 -8.52 -19.43
CA LEU A 163 15.03 -8.10 -18.42
C LEU A 163 16.47 -8.21 -18.94
N SER A 164 16.69 -8.56 -20.21
CA SER A 164 18.03 -8.90 -20.70
C SER A 164 19.02 -7.74 -20.72
N CYS A 165 18.52 -6.49 -20.72
CA CYS A 165 19.33 -5.27 -20.74
C CYS A 165 19.33 -4.53 -19.38
N ILE A 166 18.89 -5.19 -18.31
CA ILE A 166 18.67 -4.57 -17.00
C ILE A 166 19.34 -5.40 -15.92
N ASP A 167 20.51 -4.95 -15.49
CA ASP A 167 21.28 -5.64 -14.44
C ASP A 167 20.80 -5.25 -13.04
N ALA A 168 20.41 -3.99 -12.83
CA ALA A 168 20.03 -3.48 -11.52
C ALA A 168 18.68 -4.05 -11.03
N HIS A 169 18.73 -4.76 -9.90
CA HIS A 169 17.54 -5.26 -9.18
C HIS A 169 16.56 -6.02 -10.08
N ASN A 170 17.04 -6.79 -11.06
CA ASN A 170 16.19 -7.57 -11.97
C ASN A 170 15.28 -8.59 -11.25
N TYR A 171 15.68 -9.02 -10.04
CA TYR A 171 14.92 -9.90 -9.16
C TYR A 171 13.79 -9.21 -8.39
N TYR A 172 13.64 -7.88 -8.48
CA TYR A 172 12.51 -7.19 -7.85
C TYR A 172 11.19 -7.54 -8.55
N PRO A 173 10.11 -7.81 -7.78
CA PRO A 173 8.76 -7.88 -8.32
C PRO A 173 8.39 -6.66 -9.17
N ASN A 174 7.61 -6.87 -10.23
CA ASN A 174 7.42 -5.87 -11.29
C ASN A 174 6.05 -5.17 -11.29
N LEU A 175 5.37 -5.04 -10.14
CA LEU A 175 4.10 -4.30 -10.07
C LEU A 175 4.23 -2.87 -10.63
N VAL A 176 5.18 -2.07 -10.14
CA VAL A 176 5.33 -0.68 -10.60
C VAL A 176 5.76 -0.63 -12.08
N PRO A 177 6.81 -1.34 -12.54
CA PRO A 177 7.20 -1.31 -13.94
C PRO A 177 6.10 -1.75 -14.90
N LEU A 178 5.35 -2.82 -14.58
CA LEU A 178 4.23 -3.29 -15.41
C LEU A 178 3.05 -2.32 -15.37
N LEU A 179 2.79 -1.66 -14.25
CA LEU A 179 1.76 -0.63 -14.16
C LEU A 179 2.11 0.57 -15.05
N LEU A 180 3.36 1.03 -15.03
CA LEU A 180 3.85 2.09 -15.90
C LEU A 180 3.80 1.66 -17.37
N THR A 181 4.21 0.43 -17.68
CA THR A 181 4.10 -0.18 -19.02
C THR A 181 2.65 -0.16 -19.52
N TYR A 182 1.71 -0.61 -18.69
CA TYR A 182 0.28 -0.58 -19.00
C TYR A 182 -0.21 0.83 -19.34
N LEU A 183 0.22 1.84 -18.58
CA LEU A 183 -0.16 3.22 -18.83
C LEU A 183 0.52 3.78 -20.09
N TYR A 184 1.77 3.42 -20.40
CA TYR A 184 2.38 3.73 -21.70
C TYR A 184 1.61 3.10 -22.86
N LEU A 185 1.15 1.85 -22.71
CA LEU A 185 0.29 1.20 -23.69
C LEU A 185 -1.03 1.96 -23.89
N CYS A 186 -1.64 2.48 -22.81
CA CYS A 186 -2.85 3.31 -22.88
C CYS A 186 -2.58 4.63 -23.62
N LEU A 187 -1.44 5.26 -23.37
CA LEU A 187 -1.03 6.50 -24.02
C LEU A 187 -0.66 6.29 -25.50
N GLY A 188 -0.17 5.09 -25.84
CA GLY A 188 0.32 4.71 -27.16
C GLY A 188 1.78 5.11 -27.41
N GLN A 189 2.45 5.68 -26.41
CA GLN A 189 3.84 6.14 -26.47
C GLN A 189 4.43 6.21 -25.06
N VAL A 190 5.77 6.23 -24.97
CA VAL A 190 6.47 6.55 -23.72
C VAL A 190 6.26 8.04 -23.41
N ASN A 191 5.63 8.33 -22.28
CA ASN A 191 5.45 9.69 -21.79
C ASN A 191 5.58 9.69 -20.26
N ASP A 192 6.81 9.88 -19.80
CA ASP A 192 7.17 9.88 -18.38
C ASP A 192 6.40 10.93 -17.58
N HIS A 193 6.12 12.09 -18.17
CA HIS A 193 5.41 13.19 -17.51
C HIS A 193 3.99 12.78 -17.12
N LEU A 194 3.23 12.22 -18.06
CA LEU A 194 1.85 11.81 -17.81
C LEU A 194 1.77 10.55 -16.95
N VAL A 195 2.65 9.57 -17.17
CA VAL A 195 2.58 8.31 -16.43
C VAL A 195 2.84 8.51 -14.94
N LYS A 196 3.72 9.46 -14.59
CA LYS A 196 4.06 9.78 -13.19
C LYS A 196 2.89 10.30 -12.37
N ALA A 197 1.80 10.76 -13.01
CA ALA A 197 0.59 11.15 -12.30
C ALA A 197 -0.03 10.02 -11.46
N VAL A 198 0.34 8.76 -11.72
CA VAL A 198 -0.07 7.60 -10.90
C VAL A 198 0.49 7.64 -9.47
N PHE A 199 1.63 8.30 -9.20
CA PHE A 199 2.24 8.33 -7.87
C PHE A 199 1.54 9.30 -6.90
N PRO A 200 1.19 10.54 -7.30
CA PRO A 200 0.29 11.36 -6.50
C PRO A 200 -1.06 10.70 -6.27
N LEU A 201 -1.55 9.90 -7.24
CA LEU A 201 -2.76 9.10 -7.07
C LEU A 201 -2.59 7.99 -6.01
N TRP A 202 -1.47 7.26 -5.98
CA TRP A 202 -1.15 6.32 -4.88
C TRP A 202 -1.21 7.00 -3.52
N GLY A 203 -0.58 8.15 -3.38
CA GLY A 203 -0.61 8.93 -2.13
C GLY A 203 -2.02 9.42 -1.77
N THR A 204 -2.79 9.88 -2.75
CA THR A 204 -4.19 10.28 -2.54
C THR A 204 -5.02 9.10 -2.05
N MET A 205 -4.90 7.93 -2.68
CA MET A 205 -5.66 6.73 -2.29
C MET A 205 -5.22 6.21 -0.92
N LEU A 206 -3.94 6.35 -0.56
CA LEU A 206 -3.42 6.06 0.78
C LEU A 206 -4.07 6.96 1.84
N LEU A 207 -4.11 8.27 1.61
CA LEU A 207 -4.73 9.23 2.52
C LEU A 207 -6.24 9.00 2.66
N VAL A 208 -6.93 8.71 1.55
CA VAL A 208 -8.36 8.36 1.57
C VAL A 208 -8.60 7.08 2.35
N LEU A 209 -7.74 6.06 2.19
CA LEU A 209 -7.82 4.82 2.94
C LEU A 209 -7.56 5.05 4.42
N LEU A 210 -6.53 5.84 4.78
CA LEU A 210 -6.22 6.21 6.16
C LEU A 210 -7.42 6.91 6.83
N CYS A 211 -7.97 7.94 6.20
CA CYS A 211 -9.18 8.62 6.65
C CYS A 211 -10.34 7.64 6.87
N SER A 212 -10.55 6.73 5.92
CA SER A 212 -11.64 5.74 6.01
C SER A 212 -11.45 4.78 7.18
N LEU A 213 -10.22 4.28 7.40
CA LEU A 213 -9.87 3.42 8.53
C LEU A 213 -10.06 4.16 9.86
N LEU A 214 -9.56 5.39 10.00
CA LEU A 214 -9.72 6.23 11.19
C LEU A 214 -11.21 6.47 11.54
N ARG A 215 -12.04 6.72 10.54
CA ARG A 215 -13.50 6.86 10.73
C ARG A 215 -14.15 5.58 11.24
N ARG A 216 -13.71 4.41 10.76
CA ARG A 216 -14.18 3.10 11.28
C ARG A 216 -13.74 2.85 12.71
N LEU A 217 -12.56 3.33 13.07
CA LEU A 217 -12.08 3.31 14.44
C LEU A 217 -12.85 4.27 15.36
N GLY A 218 -13.81 5.05 14.84
CA GLY A 218 -14.72 5.87 15.63
C GLY A 218 -14.27 7.32 15.80
N LEU A 219 -13.23 7.76 15.09
CA LEU A 219 -12.86 9.18 15.05
C LEU A 219 -13.95 9.97 14.32
N ASN A 220 -14.18 11.21 14.75
CA ASN A 220 -15.06 12.12 14.02
C ASN A 220 -14.40 12.53 12.67
N ARG A 221 -15.14 13.23 11.80
CA ARG A 221 -14.65 13.60 10.46
C ARG A 221 -13.42 14.49 10.55
N THR A 222 -13.49 15.51 11.39
CA THR A 222 -12.43 16.49 11.62
C THR A 222 -11.15 15.84 12.15
N GLN A 223 -11.26 14.91 13.09
CA GLN A 223 -10.14 14.16 13.64
C GLN A 223 -9.49 13.28 12.56
N ALA A 224 -10.29 12.54 11.77
CA ALA A 224 -9.74 11.70 10.71
C ALA A 224 -9.02 12.53 9.63
N LEU A 225 -9.62 13.65 9.19
CA LEU A 225 -9.00 14.58 8.26
C LEU A 225 -7.75 15.25 8.85
N GLY A 226 -7.82 15.67 10.11
CA GLY A 226 -6.70 16.28 10.83
C GLY A 226 -5.53 15.33 10.99
N THR A 227 -5.75 14.07 11.35
CA THR A 227 -4.70 13.04 11.42
C THR A 227 -4.10 12.75 10.04
N ALA A 228 -4.91 12.71 8.97
CA ALA A 228 -4.40 12.52 7.62
C ALA A 228 -3.60 13.73 7.12
N ALA A 229 -4.07 14.96 7.40
CA ALA A 229 -3.36 16.20 7.09
C ALA A 229 -2.05 16.30 7.87
N PHE A 230 -2.08 15.99 9.17
CA PHE A 230 -0.89 15.86 10.00
C PHE A 230 0.09 14.87 9.37
N PHE A 231 -0.33 13.63 9.07
CA PHE A 231 0.54 12.66 8.43
C PHE A 231 1.15 13.15 7.11
N ALA A 232 0.35 13.76 6.23
CA ALA A 232 0.81 14.22 4.92
C ALA A 232 1.80 15.39 4.98
N LEU A 233 1.68 16.26 6.00
CA LEU A 233 2.47 17.49 6.14
C LEU A 233 3.61 17.38 7.15
N ASN A 234 3.69 16.27 7.88
CA ASN A 234 4.63 16.13 8.98
C ASN A 234 5.96 15.56 8.49
N GLY A 235 6.88 16.47 8.20
CA GLY A 235 8.16 16.17 7.58
C GLY A 235 8.10 16.18 6.05
N THR A 236 9.25 15.99 5.41
CA THR A 236 9.39 16.10 3.95
C THR A 236 9.24 14.76 3.23
N VAL A 237 9.46 13.63 3.91
CA VAL A 237 9.60 12.32 3.25
C VAL A 237 8.34 11.95 2.47
N PHE A 238 7.15 12.04 3.08
CA PHE A 238 5.90 11.69 2.38
C PHE A 238 5.70 12.57 1.13
N ILE A 239 5.85 13.89 1.25
CA ILE A 239 5.68 14.85 0.16
C ILE A 239 6.66 14.57 -0.98
N VAL A 240 7.94 14.32 -0.65
CA VAL A 240 8.97 13.97 -1.63
C VAL A 240 8.58 12.69 -2.37
N HIS A 241 8.06 11.68 -1.69
CA HIS A 241 7.69 10.41 -2.29
C HIS A 241 6.39 10.45 -3.11
N LEU A 242 5.53 11.47 -2.95
CA LEU A 242 4.32 11.63 -3.77
C LEU A 242 4.61 11.84 -5.25
N GLN A 243 5.74 12.47 -5.57
CA GLN A 243 6.11 12.84 -6.94
C GLN A 243 7.12 11.85 -7.56
N LEU A 244 7.58 10.87 -6.78
CA LEU A 244 8.65 9.98 -7.22
C LEU A 244 8.15 8.63 -7.74
N ALA A 245 8.73 8.20 -8.85
CA ALA A 245 8.27 7.10 -9.68
C ALA A 245 8.82 5.71 -9.30
N TYR A 246 8.64 5.31 -8.03
CA TYR A 246 9.14 4.01 -7.53
C TYR A 246 8.19 3.33 -6.54
N ALA A 247 8.58 2.14 -6.08
CA ALA A 247 7.70 1.20 -5.38
C ALA A 247 7.35 1.55 -3.92
N ASP A 248 8.10 2.42 -3.25
CA ASP A 248 7.96 2.59 -1.79
C ASP A 248 6.60 3.18 -1.38
N LEU A 249 6.05 4.13 -2.16
CA LEU A 249 4.73 4.69 -1.87
C LEU A 249 3.59 3.69 -2.12
N ALA A 250 3.70 2.90 -3.19
CA ALA A 250 2.74 1.82 -3.47
C ALA A 250 2.81 0.74 -2.38
N LEU A 251 4.02 0.38 -1.93
CA LEU A 251 4.22 -0.55 -0.83
C LEU A 251 3.63 -0.03 0.49
N ALA A 252 3.86 1.25 0.84
CA ALA A 252 3.25 1.89 2.00
C ALA A 252 1.72 1.88 1.95
N TYR A 253 1.14 2.09 0.76
CA TYR A 253 -0.30 1.99 0.53
C TYR A 253 -0.81 0.56 0.80
N PHE A 254 -0.13 -0.46 0.27
CA PHE A 254 -0.53 -1.85 0.49
C PHE A 254 -0.36 -2.29 1.94
N ALA A 255 0.70 -1.82 2.60
CA ALA A 255 0.96 -2.05 4.02
C ALA A 255 -0.16 -1.45 4.90
N LEU A 256 -0.56 -0.21 4.64
CA LEU A 256 -1.69 0.43 5.34
C LEU A 256 -2.97 -0.37 5.19
N GLY A 257 -3.33 -0.77 3.96
CA GLY A 257 -4.57 -1.49 3.74
C GLY A 257 -4.56 -2.89 4.35
N ALA A 258 -3.46 -3.63 4.25
CA ALA A 258 -3.34 -4.95 4.89
C ALA A 258 -3.40 -4.83 6.42
N ALA A 259 -2.54 -4.00 7.02
CA ALA A 259 -2.48 -3.82 8.47
C ALA A 259 -3.78 -3.22 9.02
N GLY A 260 -4.33 -2.20 8.37
CA GLY A 260 -5.56 -1.54 8.81
C GLY A 260 -6.80 -2.45 8.75
N LEU A 261 -6.95 -3.26 7.69
CA LEU A 261 -8.06 -4.20 7.58
C LEU A 261 -7.93 -5.37 8.57
N VAL A 262 -6.72 -5.89 8.77
CA VAL A 262 -6.44 -6.91 9.80
C VAL A 262 -6.70 -6.35 11.20
N TYR A 263 -6.28 -5.10 11.46
CA TYR A 263 -6.54 -4.43 12.73
C TYR A 263 -8.04 -4.28 13.02
N LEU A 264 -8.83 -3.81 12.04
CA LEU A 264 -10.28 -3.74 12.18
C LEU A 264 -10.90 -5.12 12.41
N TRP A 265 -10.36 -6.16 11.78
CA TRP A 265 -10.84 -7.53 11.98
C TRP A 265 -10.55 -8.03 13.39
N LEU A 266 -9.37 -7.76 13.94
CA LEU A 266 -9.03 -8.08 15.33
C LEU A 266 -9.93 -7.35 16.34
N LYS A 267 -10.41 -6.14 16.01
CA LYS A 267 -11.40 -5.37 16.80
C LYS A 267 -12.84 -5.81 16.60
N ASP A 268 -13.10 -6.80 15.75
CA ASP A 268 -14.46 -7.18 15.34
C ASP A 268 -15.25 -5.99 14.73
N GLN A 269 -14.54 -5.04 14.10
CA GLN A 269 -15.08 -3.82 13.46
C GLN A 269 -14.90 -3.83 11.93
N ALA A 270 -14.25 -4.86 11.38
CA ALA A 270 -14.06 -4.98 9.94
C ALA A 270 -15.36 -5.30 9.20
N PRO A 271 -15.59 -4.68 8.02
CA PRO A 271 -16.55 -5.17 7.05
C PRO A 271 -16.39 -6.67 6.74
N ARG A 272 -17.48 -7.29 6.31
CA ARG A 272 -17.45 -8.64 5.74
C ARG A 272 -16.54 -8.65 4.52
N GLY A 273 -15.73 -9.70 4.42
CA GLY A 273 -14.75 -9.85 3.33
C GLY A 273 -13.47 -9.04 3.48
N SER A 274 -13.29 -8.26 4.56
CA SER A 274 -12.05 -7.49 4.77
C SER A 274 -10.80 -8.36 4.78
N LEU A 275 -10.85 -9.61 5.27
CA LEU A 275 -9.70 -10.52 5.19
C LEU A 275 -9.35 -10.93 3.75
N ALA A 276 -10.34 -11.07 2.87
CA ALA A 276 -10.10 -11.35 1.46
C ALA A 276 -9.48 -10.14 0.76
N VAL A 277 -9.92 -8.92 1.11
CA VAL A 277 -9.29 -7.69 0.63
C VAL A 277 -7.87 -7.55 1.20
N ALA A 278 -7.66 -7.86 2.48
CA ALA A 278 -6.33 -7.89 3.10
C ALA A 278 -5.42 -8.91 2.41
N ALA A 279 -5.94 -10.03 1.90
CA ALA A 279 -5.20 -10.98 1.08
C ALA A 279 -4.71 -10.35 -0.24
N VAL A 280 -5.57 -9.61 -0.95
CA VAL A 280 -5.12 -8.90 -2.17
C VAL A 280 -4.08 -7.84 -1.84
N PHE A 281 -4.18 -7.16 -0.70
CA PHE A 281 -3.17 -6.20 -0.26
C PHE A 281 -1.86 -6.88 0.18
N ALA A 282 -1.92 -8.05 0.80
CA ALA A 282 -0.75 -8.87 1.09
C ALA A 282 -0.06 -9.37 -0.19
N ALA A 283 -0.86 -9.76 -1.20
CA ALA A 283 -0.36 -10.05 -2.54
C ALA A 283 0.30 -8.81 -3.16
N GLY A 284 -0.33 -7.64 -3.03
CA GLY A 284 0.19 -6.36 -3.48
C GLY A 284 1.53 -6.01 -2.85
N MET A 285 1.69 -6.16 -1.53
CA MET A 285 2.99 -6.00 -0.87
C MET A 285 4.03 -6.92 -1.50
N ALA A 286 3.75 -8.22 -1.53
CA ALA A 286 4.67 -9.23 -2.05
C ALA A 286 5.07 -9.04 -3.52
N TRP A 287 4.14 -8.50 -4.32
CA TRP A 287 4.32 -8.24 -5.74
C TRP A 287 4.90 -6.85 -6.06
N CYS A 288 5.01 -5.97 -5.05
CA CYS A 288 5.45 -4.59 -5.27
C CYS A 288 6.96 -4.39 -5.23
N LYS A 289 7.65 -5.01 -4.26
CA LYS A 289 9.06 -4.80 -3.96
C LYS A 289 9.64 -5.99 -3.19
N TYR A 290 10.97 -6.10 -3.14
CA TYR A 290 11.66 -7.17 -2.41
C TYR A 290 11.38 -7.16 -0.89
N GLU A 291 11.20 -5.99 -0.30
CA GLU A 291 10.84 -5.80 1.12
C GLU A 291 9.36 -6.08 1.40
N GLY A 292 8.56 -6.29 0.36
CA GLY A 292 7.13 -6.53 0.46
C GLY A 292 6.74 -7.83 1.16
N PRO A 293 7.29 -9.01 0.78
CA PRO A 293 7.04 -10.26 1.48
C PRO A 293 7.38 -10.24 2.98
N PRO A 294 8.55 -9.75 3.44
CA PRO A 294 8.81 -9.66 4.88
C PRO A 294 7.86 -8.69 5.57
N LEU A 295 7.50 -7.56 4.96
CA LEU A 295 6.50 -6.63 5.51
C LEU A 295 5.10 -7.27 5.64
N ALA A 296 4.68 -8.08 4.66
CA ALA A 296 3.46 -8.86 4.76
C ALA A 296 3.54 -9.93 5.87
N GLY A 297 4.70 -10.55 6.02
CA GLY A 297 5.01 -11.50 7.08
C GLY A 297 4.89 -10.87 8.47
N THR A 298 5.38 -9.64 8.66
CA THR A 298 5.27 -8.93 9.95
C THR A 298 3.82 -8.56 10.28
N VAL A 299 2.97 -8.23 9.29
CA VAL A 299 1.51 -8.08 9.51
C VAL A 299 0.90 -9.38 10.07
N LEU A 300 1.19 -10.52 9.43
CA LEU A 300 0.62 -11.82 9.84
C LEU A 300 1.15 -12.26 11.20
N LEU A 301 2.44 -12.08 11.45
CA LEU A 301 3.08 -12.41 12.72
C LEU A 301 2.54 -11.55 13.85
N ALA A 302 2.44 -10.22 13.65
CA ALA A 302 1.86 -9.31 14.65
C ALA A 302 0.42 -9.68 14.97
N ALA A 303 -0.39 -10.06 13.97
CA ALA A 303 -1.77 -10.51 14.20
C ALA A 303 -1.84 -11.83 14.97
N ALA A 304 -1.02 -12.81 14.61
CA ALA A 304 -0.95 -14.09 15.32
C ALA A 304 -0.52 -13.90 16.78
N LEU A 305 0.54 -13.14 17.02
CA LEU A 305 1.02 -12.81 18.37
C LEU A 305 -0.05 -12.06 19.17
N SER A 306 -0.76 -11.11 18.56
CA SER A 306 -1.87 -10.40 19.22
C SER A 306 -3.00 -11.34 19.63
N LEU A 307 -3.37 -12.30 18.78
CA LEU A 307 -4.40 -13.30 19.10
C LEU A 307 -3.94 -14.23 20.22
N VAL A 308 -2.70 -14.71 20.17
CA VAL A 308 -2.11 -15.58 21.21
C VAL A 308 -2.05 -14.84 22.55
N TRP A 309 -1.69 -13.56 22.54
CA TRP A 309 -1.62 -12.71 23.72
C TRP A 309 -3.00 -12.46 24.33
N LEU A 310 -3.96 -12.00 23.52
CA LEU A 310 -5.29 -11.61 24.00
C LEU A 310 -6.23 -12.79 24.28
N ARG A 311 -5.92 -13.97 23.75
CA ARG A 311 -6.71 -15.22 23.89
C ARG A 311 -8.21 -15.02 23.69
N PRO A 312 -8.67 -14.39 22.58
CA PRO A 312 -10.08 -14.18 22.34
C PRO A 312 -10.83 -15.52 22.19
N PRO A 313 -12.15 -15.54 22.42
CA PRO A 313 -12.95 -16.73 22.19
C PRO A 313 -12.82 -17.21 20.72
N GLY A 314 -12.67 -18.52 20.55
CA GLY A 314 -12.44 -19.13 19.24
C GLY A 314 -11.06 -18.85 18.65
N LEU A 315 -10.03 -18.70 19.50
CA LEU A 315 -8.62 -18.46 19.12
C LEU A 315 -8.18 -19.31 17.91
N GLY A 316 -8.38 -20.63 17.94
CA GLY A 316 -7.99 -21.51 16.84
C GLY A 316 -8.66 -21.17 15.51
N GLY A 317 -9.95 -20.85 15.53
CA GLY A 317 -10.69 -20.40 14.34
C GLY A 317 -10.25 -19.02 13.84
N ARG A 318 -9.85 -18.12 14.75
CA ARG A 318 -9.28 -16.81 14.36
C ARG A 318 -7.88 -16.97 13.76
N LEU A 319 -7.02 -17.82 14.33
CA LEU A 319 -5.71 -18.14 13.78
C LEU A 319 -5.82 -18.78 12.39
N LEU A 320 -6.74 -19.73 12.20
CA LEU A 320 -6.98 -20.35 10.89
C LEU A 320 -7.43 -19.32 9.84
N LYS A 321 -8.22 -18.30 10.22
CA LYS A 321 -8.63 -17.23 9.31
C LYS A 321 -7.45 -16.37 8.82
N LEU A 322 -6.30 -16.35 9.51
CA LEU A 322 -5.08 -15.71 9.00
C LEU A 322 -4.50 -16.43 7.77
N ALA A 323 -4.92 -17.67 7.49
CA ALA A 323 -4.58 -18.35 6.25
C ALA A 323 -5.12 -17.59 5.02
N ILE A 324 -6.18 -16.79 5.15
CA ILE A 324 -6.73 -15.98 4.05
C ILE A 324 -5.71 -14.92 3.60
N PRO A 325 -5.28 -13.96 4.45
CA PRO A 325 -4.25 -13.01 4.04
C PRO A 325 -2.89 -13.66 3.74
N ALA A 326 -2.54 -14.78 4.40
CA ALA A 326 -1.34 -15.55 4.06
C ALA A 326 -1.39 -16.13 2.64
N SER A 327 -2.56 -16.63 2.18
CA SER A 327 -2.74 -17.10 0.81
C SER A 327 -2.53 -15.97 -0.21
N GLY A 328 -2.89 -14.73 0.16
CA GLY A 328 -2.62 -13.54 -0.62
C GLY A 328 -1.12 -13.28 -0.79
N LEU A 329 -0.36 -13.30 0.32
CA LEU A 329 1.11 -13.21 0.29
C LEU A 329 1.71 -14.26 -0.65
N VAL A 330 1.29 -15.52 -0.53
CA VAL A 330 1.76 -16.60 -1.42
C VAL A 330 1.39 -16.32 -2.88
N ALA A 331 0.16 -15.88 -3.15
CA ALA A 331 -0.33 -15.59 -4.49
C ALA A 331 0.40 -14.41 -5.16
N GLY A 332 0.85 -13.41 -4.39
CA GLY A 332 1.66 -12.31 -4.92
C GLY A 332 3.13 -12.67 -5.11
N TYR A 333 3.68 -13.54 -4.25
CA TYR A 333 5.09 -13.89 -4.25
C TYR A 333 5.46 -15.01 -5.23
N LEU A 334 4.68 -16.10 -5.22
CA LEU A 334 5.02 -17.34 -5.90
C LEU A 334 5.09 -17.20 -7.43
N PRO A 335 4.15 -16.51 -8.12
CA PRO A 335 4.24 -16.34 -9.57
C PRO A 335 5.54 -15.67 -10.02
N TRP A 336 6.00 -14.68 -9.26
CA TRP A 336 7.28 -14.02 -9.55
C TRP A 336 8.47 -14.95 -9.36
N LYS A 337 8.48 -15.73 -8.27
CA LYS A 337 9.55 -16.71 -8.05
C LYS A 337 9.61 -17.77 -9.13
N ILE A 338 8.45 -18.25 -9.60
CA ILE A 338 8.38 -19.17 -10.75
C ILE A 338 8.98 -18.51 -11.99
N TYR A 339 8.66 -17.23 -12.24
CA TYR A 339 9.24 -16.48 -13.35
C TYR A 339 10.76 -16.39 -13.28
N LEU A 340 11.32 -16.04 -12.11
CA LEU A 340 12.77 -15.95 -11.89
C LEU A 340 13.46 -17.29 -12.14
N ILE A 341 12.92 -18.39 -11.59
CA ILE A 341 13.48 -19.74 -11.76
C ILE A 341 13.48 -20.14 -13.25
N LYS A 342 12.38 -19.90 -13.96
CA LYS A 342 12.25 -20.25 -15.39
C LYS A 342 13.27 -19.51 -16.27
N HIS A 343 13.65 -18.29 -15.89
CA HIS A 343 14.58 -17.45 -16.63
C HIS A 343 16.00 -17.42 -16.03
N GLN A 344 16.28 -18.28 -15.04
CA GLN A 344 17.58 -18.38 -14.37
C GLN A 344 18.09 -17.03 -13.82
N ILE A 345 17.16 -16.19 -13.33
CA ILE A 345 17.52 -14.90 -12.72
C ILE A 345 17.86 -15.15 -11.25
N GLU A 346 19.11 -14.86 -10.89
CA GLU A 346 19.57 -14.95 -9.50
C GLU A 346 18.83 -13.94 -8.62
N SER A 347 18.38 -14.39 -7.44
CA SER A 347 17.64 -13.56 -6.50
C SER A 347 18.48 -13.23 -5.29
N GLY A 348 18.64 -11.94 -4.98
CA GLY A 348 19.09 -11.48 -3.67
C GLY A 348 20.60 -11.55 -3.42
N SER A 349 21.42 -11.73 -4.46
CA SER A 349 22.88 -11.58 -4.40
C SER A 349 23.30 -10.27 -3.73
N ASP A 350 22.54 -9.19 -3.95
CA ASP A 350 22.87 -7.85 -3.46
C ASP A 350 22.23 -7.52 -2.10
N HIS A 351 21.56 -8.48 -1.46
CA HIS A 351 20.80 -8.22 -0.23
C HIS A 351 21.07 -9.17 0.93
N VAL A 352 21.48 -10.41 0.68
CA VAL A 352 21.71 -11.38 1.77
C VAL A 352 22.97 -12.18 1.46
N LEU A 353 24.11 -11.72 1.98
CA LEU A 353 25.37 -12.47 1.92
C LEU A 353 25.73 -13.05 3.29
N ASN A 354 26.06 -12.18 4.24
CA ASN A 354 26.53 -12.54 5.57
C ASN A 354 25.87 -11.67 6.64
N PHE A 355 25.95 -12.12 7.90
CA PHE A 355 25.61 -11.29 9.05
C PHE A 355 26.82 -10.44 9.46
N TYR A 356 26.63 -9.13 9.55
CA TYR A 356 27.65 -8.15 9.91
C TYR A 356 27.30 -7.49 11.26
N PRO A 357 27.80 -8.02 12.40
CA PRO A 357 27.47 -7.51 13.73
C PRO A 357 27.77 -6.01 13.91
N GLY A 358 28.86 -5.52 13.31
CA GLY A 358 29.20 -4.08 13.37
C GLY A 358 28.16 -3.19 12.70
N GLN A 359 27.54 -3.64 11.60
CA GLN A 359 26.46 -2.92 10.93
C GLN A 359 25.16 -2.98 11.75
N PHE A 360 24.87 -4.11 12.39
CA PHE A 360 23.76 -4.25 13.33
C PHE A 360 23.83 -3.17 14.43
N PHE A 361 24.95 -3.07 15.14
CA PHE A 361 25.10 -2.06 16.21
C PHE A 361 25.07 -0.62 15.68
N LYS A 362 25.68 -0.34 14.52
CA LYS A 362 25.60 0.98 13.90
C LYS A 362 24.17 1.34 13.50
N SER A 363 23.40 0.41 12.94
CA SER A 363 22.01 0.68 12.56
C SER A 363 21.11 0.97 13.76
N LEU A 364 21.37 0.38 14.93
CA LEU A 364 20.68 0.75 16.18
C LEU A 364 20.90 2.22 16.56
N LEU A 365 22.05 2.80 16.21
CA LEU A 365 22.35 4.23 16.45
C LEU A 365 21.73 5.15 15.39
N PHE A 366 21.74 4.73 14.11
CA PHE A 366 21.15 5.51 13.02
C PHE A 366 19.62 5.50 13.02
N LEU A 367 18.99 4.45 13.55
CA LEU A 367 17.53 4.34 13.53
C LEU A 367 16.85 5.49 14.32
N PRO A 368 17.25 5.81 15.57
CA PRO A 368 16.75 6.99 16.27
C PRO A 368 16.97 8.30 15.50
N GLU A 369 18.12 8.47 14.84
CA GLU A 369 18.38 9.64 14.00
C GLU A 369 17.31 9.76 12.90
N GLY A 370 17.00 8.67 12.19
CA GLY A 370 15.93 8.67 11.19
C GLY A 370 14.53 8.92 11.76
N LEU A 371 14.21 8.34 12.91
CA LEU A 371 12.89 8.46 13.56
C LEU A 371 12.63 9.86 14.13
N PHE A 372 13.65 10.49 14.71
CA PHE A 372 13.53 11.77 15.41
C PHE A 372 14.03 12.97 14.62
N ASN A 373 14.53 12.77 13.39
CA ASN A 373 14.91 13.89 12.53
C ASN A 373 13.64 14.65 12.05
N PRO A 374 13.47 15.92 12.47
CA PRO A 374 12.28 16.70 12.13
C PRO A 374 12.17 17.00 10.62
N PHE A 375 13.28 16.93 9.88
CA PHE A 375 13.26 17.08 8.43
C PHE A 375 12.59 15.90 7.73
N HIS A 376 12.80 14.68 8.23
CA HIS A 376 12.27 13.47 7.58
C HIS A 376 10.78 13.29 7.86
N PHE A 377 10.44 13.11 9.15
CA PHE A 377 9.08 12.74 9.58
C PHE A 377 8.50 13.73 10.60
N GLY A 378 9.10 14.92 10.75
CA GLY A 378 8.67 15.93 11.72
C GLY A 378 8.56 15.34 13.12
N VAL A 379 7.37 15.40 13.70
CA VAL A 379 7.05 14.85 15.03
C VAL A 379 6.22 13.56 14.96
N LEU A 380 6.24 12.83 13.83
CA LEU A 380 5.36 11.66 13.61
C LEU A 380 5.64 10.56 14.62
N TRP A 381 6.91 10.18 14.73
CA TRP A 381 7.35 9.12 15.64
C TRP A 381 7.22 9.51 17.11
N PRO A 382 7.61 10.73 17.55
CA PRO A 382 7.24 11.25 18.87
C PRO A 382 5.73 11.14 19.16
N ALA A 383 4.88 11.55 18.22
CA ALA A 383 3.43 11.49 18.39
C ALA A 383 2.91 10.04 18.45
N ALA A 384 3.49 9.12 17.68
CA ALA A 384 3.14 7.70 17.72
C ALA A 384 3.56 7.04 19.06
N ILE A 385 4.73 7.40 19.60
CA ILE A 385 5.18 6.96 20.92
C ILE A 385 4.26 7.51 22.01
N LEU A 386 3.90 8.80 21.94
CA LEU A 386 2.94 9.40 22.86
C LEU A 386 1.57 8.71 22.76
N ALA A 387 1.10 8.40 21.55
CA ALA A 387 -0.16 7.67 21.36
C ALA A 387 -0.12 6.25 21.98
N LEU A 388 1.03 5.55 21.88
CA LEU A 388 1.24 4.27 22.58
C LEU A 388 1.19 4.45 24.10
N ALA A 389 1.82 5.49 24.63
CA ALA A 389 1.78 5.80 26.06
C ALA A 389 0.35 6.14 26.54
N LEU A 390 -0.39 6.95 25.78
CA LEU A 390 -1.78 7.31 26.07
C LEU A 390 -2.72 6.11 26.07
N CYS A 391 -2.46 5.10 25.24
CA CYS A 391 -3.23 3.85 25.29
C CYS A 391 -3.04 3.08 26.62
N GLY A 392 -1.95 3.31 27.36
CA GLY A 392 -1.73 2.76 28.70
C GLY A 392 -2.01 1.25 28.81
N ARG A 393 -2.88 0.86 29.76
CA ARG A 393 -3.28 -0.54 29.95
C ARG A 393 -4.10 -1.12 28.79
N ARG A 394 -4.80 -0.27 28.02
CA ARG A 394 -5.57 -0.70 26.85
C ARG A 394 -4.67 -1.26 25.76
N LEU A 395 -3.39 -0.82 25.71
CA LEU A 395 -2.41 -1.37 24.79
C LEU A 395 -2.34 -2.91 24.90
N TYR A 396 -2.19 -3.43 26.12
CA TYR A 396 -2.00 -4.87 26.36
C TYR A 396 -3.30 -5.67 26.46
N ASN A 397 -4.42 -5.01 26.75
CA ASN A 397 -5.73 -5.65 26.95
C ASN A 397 -6.66 -5.53 25.75
N SER A 398 -6.17 -5.02 24.61
CA SER A 398 -6.98 -4.85 23.41
C SER A 398 -6.19 -5.12 22.14
N PRO A 399 -6.86 -5.21 20.98
CA PRO A 399 -6.19 -5.35 19.69
C PRO A 399 -5.18 -4.25 19.36
N VAL A 400 -5.10 -3.13 20.09
CA VAL A 400 -4.08 -2.07 19.88
C VAL A 400 -2.65 -2.63 19.94
N ILE A 401 -2.40 -3.69 20.71
CA ILE A 401 -1.10 -4.39 20.72
C ILE A 401 -0.62 -4.81 19.33
N PHE A 402 -1.55 -5.10 18.40
CA PHE A 402 -1.22 -5.42 17.01
C PHE A 402 -0.44 -4.30 16.32
N LEU A 403 -0.88 -3.05 16.47
CA LEU A 403 -0.21 -1.90 15.84
C LEU A 403 1.19 -1.70 16.43
N ALA A 404 1.33 -1.87 17.75
CA ALA A 404 2.62 -1.79 18.43
C ALA A 404 3.57 -2.90 17.99
N LEU A 405 3.11 -4.16 17.94
CA LEU A 405 3.89 -5.30 17.48
C LEU A 405 4.29 -5.16 16.01
N PHE A 406 3.40 -4.66 15.16
CA PHE A 406 3.70 -4.41 13.75
C PHE A 406 4.78 -3.34 13.59
N LEU A 407 4.63 -2.18 14.26
CA LEU A 407 5.63 -1.10 14.18
C LEU A 407 6.98 -1.55 14.75
N ALA A 408 6.99 -2.11 15.96
CA ALA A 408 8.23 -2.59 16.60
C ALA A 408 8.89 -3.71 15.80
N GLY A 409 8.11 -4.68 15.31
CA GLY A 409 8.61 -5.80 14.52
C GLY A 409 9.27 -5.34 13.21
N ASN A 410 8.73 -4.33 12.55
CA ASN A 410 9.35 -3.79 11.35
C ASN A 410 10.57 -2.91 11.64
N LEU A 411 10.60 -2.16 12.74
CA LEU A 411 11.81 -1.45 13.16
C LEU A 411 12.96 -2.44 13.43
N VAL A 412 12.66 -3.57 14.08
CA VAL A 412 13.62 -4.67 14.25
C VAL A 412 14.02 -5.27 12.90
N ALA A 413 13.06 -5.49 11.98
CA ALA A 413 13.35 -6.01 10.65
C ALA A 413 14.26 -5.07 9.84
N ILE A 414 14.12 -3.75 9.97
CA ILE A 414 15.01 -2.77 9.34
C ILE A 414 16.44 -2.90 9.87
N VAL A 415 16.61 -2.99 11.19
CA VAL A 415 17.94 -3.18 11.84
C VAL A 415 18.57 -4.50 11.38
N LEU A 416 17.78 -5.57 11.34
CA LEU A 416 18.25 -6.88 10.84
C LEU A 416 18.58 -6.83 9.35
N GLY A 417 17.79 -6.14 8.54
CA GLY A 417 18.06 -5.93 7.12
C GLY A 417 19.40 -5.21 6.90
N TYR A 418 19.69 -4.18 7.70
CA TYR A 418 20.99 -3.52 7.67
C TYR A 418 22.13 -4.40 8.15
N ALA A 419 21.89 -5.33 9.07
CA ALA A 419 22.91 -6.29 9.48
C ALA A 419 23.25 -7.33 8.40
N LEU A 420 22.42 -7.46 7.37
CA LEU A 420 22.62 -8.38 6.25
C LEU A 420 23.07 -7.66 4.97
N ALA A 421 23.13 -6.33 4.98
CA ALA A 421 23.41 -5.52 3.81
C ALA A 421 24.88 -5.71 3.36
N PRO A 422 25.14 -6.07 2.09
CA PRO A 422 26.49 -6.35 1.60
C PRO A 422 27.25 -5.07 1.24
N THR A 423 27.38 -4.16 2.21
CA THR A 423 28.10 -2.88 2.08
C THR A 423 29.37 -2.92 2.89
N SER A 424 30.42 -2.25 2.41
CA SER A 424 31.63 -2.07 3.22
C SER A 424 31.32 -1.28 4.50
N ALA A 425 32.15 -1.44 5.54
CA ALA A 425 31.96 -0.69 6.79
C ALA A 425 32.12 0.83 6.63
N ALA A 426 32.82 1.27 5.59
CA ALA A 426 33.06 2.68 5.24
C ALA A 426 31.85 3.30 4.52
N GLU A 427 31.20 2.55 3.63
CA GLU A 427 30.03 3.01 2.86
C GLU A 427 28.72 2.89 3.65
N PHE A 428 28.69 2.05 4.69
CA PHE A 428 27.49 1.76 5.46
C PHE A 428 26.72 3.01 5.93
N PRO A 429 27.34 4.08 6.46
CA PRO A 429 26.60 5.29 6.84
C PRO A 429 25.90 5.96 5.66
N PHE A 430 26.52 5.98 4.48
CA PHE A 430 25.92 6.54 3.28
C PHE A 430 24.76 5.67 2.80
N TYR A 431 24.95 4.34 2.82
CA TYR A 431 23.90 3.38 2.49
C TYR A 431 22.67 3.57 3.37
N VAL A 432 22.83 3.60 4.70
CA VAL A 432 21.73 3.82 5.65
C VAL A 432 21.02 5.15 5.38
N ARG A 433 21.76 6.23 5.14
CA ARG A 433 21.14 7.54 4.82
C ARG A 433 20.35 7.53 3.53
N ALA A 434 20.77 6.76 2.54
CA ALA A 434 20.08 6.65 1.25
C ALA A 434 18.82 5.77 1.27
N THR A 435 18.67 4.91 2.29
CA THR A 435 17.57 3.92 2.32
C THR A 435 16.66 4.02 3.54
N LEU A 436 17.08 4.62 4.66
CA LEU A 436 16.34 4.57 5.92
C LEU A 436 14.98 5.26 5.85
N ASP A 437 14.90 6.43 5.22
CA ASP A 437 13.65 7.15 5.04
C ASP A 437 12.64 6.35 4.20
N ARG A 438 13.12 5.70 3.13
CA ARG A 438 12.32 4.82 2.26
C ARG A 438 11.76 3.61 3.01
N LEU A 439 12.59 2.96 3.83
CA LEU A 439 12.17 1.82 4.66
C LEU A 439 11.17 2.24 5.75
N LEU A 440 11.39 3.39 6.38
CA LEU A 440 10.47 3.92 7.40
C LEU A 440 9.14 4.38 6.79
N LEU A 441 9.15 4.90 5.55
CA LEU A 441 7.94 5.34 4.85
C LEU A 441 6.87 4.25 4.82
N HIS A 442 7.24 2.97 4.66
CA HIS A 442 6.28 1.85 4.62
C HIS A 442 5.46 1.71 5.91
N LEU A 443 6.01 2.18 7.04
CA LEU A 443 5.41 2.07 8.37
C LEU A 443 4.62 3.32 8.77
N THR A 444 4.96 4.47 8.21
CA THR A 444 4.40 5.76 8.60
C THR A 444 2.87 5.88 8.54
N PRO A 445 2.15 5.30 7.57
CA PRO A 445 0.69 5.37 7.58
C PRO A 445 0.06 4.57 8.73
N VAL A 446 0.69 3.46 9.14
CA VAL A 446 0.24 2.66 10.29
C VAL A 446 0.60 3.36 11.60
N ALA A 447 1.72 4.09 11.66
CA ALA A 447 2.01 4.99 12.78
C ALA A 447 0.95 6.10 12.90
N ALA A 448 0.48 6.68 11.79
CA ALA A 448 -0.64 7.63 11.79
C ALA A 448 -1.96 6.98 12.26
N LEU A 449 -2.21 5.71 11.91
CA LEU A 449 -3.34 4.94 12.42
C LEU A 449 -3.25 4.75 13.96
N MET A 450 -2.05 4.49 14.49
CA MET A 450 -1.78 4.39 15.93
C MET A 450 -2.02 5.72 16.66
N ILE A 451 -1.62 6.85 16.05
CA ILE A 451 -1.94 8.20 16.56
C ILE A 451 -3.45 8.40 16.65
N GLY A 452 -4.19 7.97 15.64
CA GLY A 452 -5.65 7.97 15.64
C GLY A 452 -6.24 7.23 16.84
N GLU A 453 -5.73 6.04 17.18
CA GLU A 453 -6.17 5.31 18.38
C GLU A 453 -5.86 6.06 19.67
N GLY A 454 -4.67 6.68 19.79
CA GLY A 454 -4.31 7.49 20.95
C GLY A 454 -5.20 8.72 21.15
N LEU A 455 -5.63 9.38 20.06
CA LEU A 455 -6.55 10.52 20.12
C LEU A 455 -7.91 10.16 20.76
N LYS A 456 -8.31 8.89 20.74
CA LYS A 456 -9.56 8.45 21.36
C LYS A 456 -9.52 8.49 22.89
N GLU A 457 -8.33 8.50 23.49
CA GLU A 457 -8.14 8.54 24.95
C GLU A 457 -8.16 9.98 25.50
N VAL A 458 -8.03 10.99 24.63
CA VAL A 458 -8.02 12.41 25.01
C VAL A 458 -9.42 13.03 24.99
N ASN A 459 -10.41 12.37 24.37
CA ASN A 459 -11.80 12.82 24.29
C ASN A 459 -12.69 12.03 25.25
#